data_AF-A0A1F5AFP0-F1
#
_entry.id   AF-A0A1F5AFP0-F1
#
_cell.length_a   1.000
_cell.length_b   1.000
_cell.length_c   1.000
_cell.angle_alpha   90.00
_cell.angle_beta   90.00
_cell.angle_gamma   90.00
#
_symmetry.space_group_name_H-M   'P 1'
#
loop_
_entity.id
_entity.type
_entity.pdbx_description
1 polymer ?
#
loop_
_entity_poly.entity_id
_entity_poly.type
_entity_poly.pdbx_seq_one_letter_code
_entity_poly.pdbx_strand_id
1 'polypeptide(L)' 'MTILKTILLKNNLEEGFKLLTQREKKIISLYYLEGYKDEEIARLYGINRQNVNRQRKRGISKLKIF' A
#
# COMPACT_ATOMS: atom_id res chain seq x y z
N MET A 1 8.50 2.72 14.12
CA MET A 1 7.27 1.98 13.75
C MET A 1 6.43 2.88 12.85
N THR A 2 5.97 2.42 11.68
CA THR A 2 5.18 3.29 10.77
C THR A 2 3.71 3.36 11.21
N ILE A 3 3.02 4.46 10.87
CA ILE A 3 1.57 4.62 11.10
C ILE A 3 0.80 3.46 10.44
N LEU A 4 1.17 3.11 9.20
CA LEU A 4 0.60 1.98 8.49
C LEU A 4 0.72 0.67 9.28
N LYS A 5 1.92 0.33 9.79
CA LYS A 5 2.11 -0.89 10.60
C LYS A 5 1.20 -0.88 11.82
N THR A 6 1.11 0.26 12.51
CA THR A 6 0.28 0.41 13.71
C THR A 6 -1.20 0.15 13.42
N ILE A 7 -1.73 0.74 12.35
CA ILE A 7 -3.12 0.55 11.93
C ILE A 7 -3.38 -0.91 11.57
N LEU A 8 -2.50 -1.53 10.78
CA LEU A 8 -2.67 -2.91 10.35
C LEU A 8 -2.61 -3.90 11.52
N LEU A 9 -1.68 -3.70 12.47
CA LEU A 9 -1.63 -4.52 13.69
C LEU A 9 -2.91 -4.40 14.52
N LYS A 10 -3.46 -3.20 14.70
CA LYS A 10 -4.73 -2.98 15.41
C LYS A 10 -5.93 -3.66 14.75
N ASN A 11 -5.82 -4.04 13.48
CA ASN A 11 -6.88 -4.71 12.73
C ASN A 11 -6.56 -6.19 12.45
N ASN A 12 -5.62 -6.81 13.18
CA ASN A 12 -5.19 -8.20 13.00
C ASN A 12 -4.62 -8.52 11.59
N LEU A 13 -4.11 -7.51 10.87
CA LEU A 13 -3.54 -7.66 9.52
C LEU A 13 -2.01 -7.80 9.54
N GLU A 14 -1.44 -8.34 10.63
CA GLU A 14 0.01 -8.45 10.78
C GLU A 14 0.65 -9.33 9.71
N GLU A 15 0.09 -10.51 9.46
CA GLU A 15 0.62 -11.46 8.49
C GLU A 15 0.56 -10.89 7.06
N GLY A 16 -0.56 -10.25 6.70
CA GLY A 16 -0.67 -9.52 5.46
C GLY A 16 0.39 -8.42 5.31
N PHE A 17 0.69 -7.68 6.38
CA PHE A 17 1.72 -6.64 6.37
C PHE A 17 3.13 -7.19 6.16
N LYS A 18 3.43 -8.39 6.67
CA LYS A 18 4.72 -9.08 6.44
C LYS A 18 4.90 -9.45 4.97
N LEU A 19 3.82 -9.80 4.26
CA LEU A 19 3.85 -10.14 2.83
C LEU A 19 3.99 -8.93 1.88
N LEU A 20 3.73 -7.72 2.37
CA LEU A 20 3.90 -6.50 1.57
C LEU A 20 5.38 -6.21 1.28
N THR A 21 5.68 -5.97 0.01
CA THR A 21 6.95 -5.37 -0.41
C THR A 21 7.06 -3.94 0.10
N GLN A 22 8.28 -3.41 0.19
CA GLN A 22 8.48 -2.00 0.58
C GLN A 22 7.78 -1.03 -0.37
N ARG A 23 7.68 -1.38 -1.65
CA ARG A 23 7.01 -0.58 -2.66
C ARG A 23 5.49 -0.55 -2.45
N GLU A 24 4.88 -1.69 -2.19
CA GLU A 24 3.45 -1.78 -1.85
C GLU A 24 3.12 -1.04 -0.56
N LYS A 25 3.98 -1.14 0.47
CA LYS A 25 3.82 -0.37 1.73
C LYS A 25 3.76 1.13 1.45
N LYS A 26 4.70 1.65 0.66
CA LYS A 26 4.72 3.08 0.29
C LYS A 26 3.47 3.50 -0.49
N ILE A 27 3.08 2.74 -1.51
CA ILE A 27 1.90 3.05 -2.33
C ILE A 27 0.62 3.01 -1.50
N ILE A 28 0.47 2.01 -0.61
CA ILE A 28 -0.70 1.92 0.29
C ILE A 28 -0.72 3.10 1.27
N SER A 29 0.42 3.47 1.86
CA SER A 29 0.51 4.64 2.74
C SER A 29 0.10 5.92 2.02
N LEU A 30 0.68 6.19 0.85
CA LEU A 30 0.37 7.39 0.07
C LEU A 30 -1.13 7.46 -0.28
N TYR A 31 -1.72 6.34 -0.68
CA TYR A 31 -3.13 6.30 -1.08
C TYR A 31 -4.09 6.43 0.10
N TYR A 32 -3.93 5.61 1.14
CA TYR A 32 -4.92 5.49 2.21
C TYR A 32 -4.64 6.36 3.44
N LEU A 33 -3.39 6.76 3.68
CA LEU A 33 -3.03 7.62 4.82
C LEU A 33 -2.84 9.07 4.40
N GLU A 34 -2.28 9.31 3.22
CA GLU A 34 -1.96 10.66 2.74
C GLU A 34 -2.95 11.19 1.69
N GLY A 35 -3.88 10.34 1.21
CA GLY A 35 -4.96 10.75 0.32
C GLY A 35 -4.58 10.96 -1.15
N TYR A 36 -3.38 10.53 -1.56
CA TYR A 36 -2.93 10.65 -2.95
C TYR A 36 -3.73 9.71 -3.88
N LYS A 37 -3.96 10.18 -5.10
CA LYS A 37 -4.54 9.37 -6.19
C LYS A 37 -3.46 8.58 -6.93
N ASP A 38 -3.86 7.52 -7.63
CA ASP A 38 -2.93 6.67 -8.39
C ASP A 38 -2.13 7.49 -9.44
N GLU A 39 -2.74 8.52 -10.04
CA GLU A 39 -2.12 9.46 -10.98
C GLU A 39 -0.98 10.27 -10.33
N GLU A 40 -1.19 10.74 -9.10
CA GLU A 40 -0.23 11.58 -8.38
C GLU A 40 0.96 10.75 -7.91
N ILE A 41 0.68 9.54 -7.40
CA ILE A 41 1.69 8.56 -7.02
C ILE A 41 2.52 8.14 -8.25
N ALA A 42 1.87 7.98 -9.41
CA ALA A 42 2.53 7.67 -10.66
C ALA A 42 3.51 8.76 -11.09
N ARG A 43 3.09 10.03 -11.02
CA ARG A 43 3.94 11.20 -11.29
C ARG A 43 5.11 11.28 -10.31
N LEU A 44 4.86 11.13 -9.00
CA LEU A 44 5.88 11.17 -7.95
C LEU A 44 7.01 10.17 -8.21
N TYR A 45 6.68 9.02 -8.81
CA TYR A 45 7.62 7.94 -9.03
C TYR A 45 8.08 7.79 -10.48
N GLY A 46 7.62 8.63 -11.40
CA GLY A 46 7.98 8.52 -12.82
C GLY A 46 7.56 7.18 -13.47
N ILE A 47 6.44 6.58 -13.03
CA ILE A 47 5.93 5.30 -13.55
C ILE A 47 4.50 5.43 -14.07
N ASN A 48 4.05 4.45 -14.84
CA ASN A 48 2.67 4.41 -15.33
C ASN A 48 1.66 4.22 -14.17
N ARG A 49 0.55 4.96 -14.20
CA ARG A 49 -0.60 4.82 -13.31
C ARG A 49 -1.11 3.38 -13.17
N GLN A 50 -1.18 2.63 -14.25
CA GLN A 50 -1.61 1.23 -14.22
C GLN A 50 -0.68 0.37 -13.36
N ASN A 51 0.63 0.67 -13.36
CA ASN A 51 1.58 -0.02 -12.51
C ASN A 51 1.33 0.30 -11.02
N VAL A 52 1.02 1.55 -10.68
CA VAL A 52 0.61 1.94 -9.31
C VAL A 52 -0.66 1.21 -8.90
N ASN A 53 -1.70 1.25 -9.74
CA ASN A 53 -2.98 0.59 -9.48
C ASN A 53 -2.80 -0.91 -9.24
N ARG A 54 -2.01 -1.59 -10.08
CA ARG A 54 -1.69 -3.01 -9.96
C ARG A 54 -0.97 -3.32 -8.66
N GLN A 55 0.03 -2.54 -8.29
CA GLN A 55 0.77 -2.73 -7.03
C GLN A 55 -0.13 -2.48 -5.81
N ARG A 56 -0.96 -1.44 -5.84
CA ARG A 56 -1.93 -1.16 -4.77
C ARG A 56 -2.91 -2.32 -4.60
N LYS A 57 -3.54 -2.79 -5.69
CA LYS A 57 -4.48 -3.93 -5.66
C LYS A 57 -3.82 -5.21 -5.15
N ARG A 58 -2.60 -5.51 -5.58
CA ARG A 58 -1.82 -6.66 -5.09
C ARG A 58 -1.52 -6.55 -3.60
N GLY A 59 -1.09 -5.38 -3.14
CA GLY A 59 -0.85 -5.15 -1.72
C GLY A 59 -2.12 -5.34 -0.90
N ILE A 60 -3.26 -4.78 -1.33
CA ILE A 60 -4.55 -5.00 -0.66
C ILE A 60 -4.96 -6.47 -0.68
N SER A 61 -4.73 -7.19 -1.77
CA SER A 61 -5.02 -8.63 -1.83
C SER A 61 -4.23 -9.40 -0.78
N LYS A 62 -2.95 -9.06 -0.55
CA LYS A 62 -2.12 -9.69 0.49
C LYS A 62 -2.63 -9.40 1.90
N LEU A 63 -3.18 -8.22 2.12
CA LEU A 63 -3.81 -7.84 3.39
C LEU A 63 -5.13 -8.59 3.64
N LYS A 64 -5.74 -9.20 2.64
CA LYS A 64 -7.04 -9.90 2.73
C LYS A 64 -6.92 -11.44 2.72
N ILE A 65 -5.71 -11.98 2.72
CA ILE A 65 -5.49 -13.45 2.66
C ILE A 65 -5.99 -14.13 3.95
N PHE A 66 -5.98 -13.40 5.06
CA PHE A 66 -6.37 -13.84 6.39
C PHE A 66 -7.52 -12.97 6.88
#